data_AF-A0A835HF89-F1
#
_entry.id   AF-A0A835HF89-F1
#
_cell.length_a   1.000
_cell.length_b   1.000
_cell.length_c   1.000
_cell.angle_alpha   90.00
_cell.angle_beta   90.00
_cell.angle_gamma   90.00
#
_symmetry.space_group_name_H-M   'P 1'
#
loop_
_entity.id
_entity.type
_entity.pdbx_description
1 polymer ?
#
loop_
_entity_poly.entity_id
_entity_poly.type
_entity_poly.pdbx_seq_one_letter_code
_entity_poly.pdbx_strand_id
1 'polypeptide(L)'
;MGPKGKIRTEAGKILTRELKGRPTFEADDQSAMVYLLATERAKWGDKVYLESAYYLHGYWGILVDKYEEMIEKYHPGLGDDRWPLVTHFVGCKPCGKFGDYPVERCLKQMDRAFNFGDNQILQIYGFTHKSLGSRRVKRTRNETDNPLQVKDELGLLHPSFKAVKVSTS
;
A
#
# COMPACT_ATOMS: atom_id res chain seq x y z
N MET A 1 0.21 26.38 -1.25
CA MET A 1 -0.06 26.33 0.21
C MET A 1 1.04 25.59 1.00
N GLY A 2 2.31 25.67 0.58
CA GLY A 2 3.39 24.82 1.10
C GLY A 2 4.37 25.45 2.12
N PRO A 3 4.80 26.73 1.99
CA PRO A 3 5.81 27.30 2.90
C PRO A 3 5.40 27.30 4.38
N LYS A 4 6.27 26.78 5.25
CA LYS A 4 6.02 26.64 6.70
C LYS A 4 5.83 28.00 7.38
N GLY A 5 5.05 28.01 8.48
CA GLY A 5 4.74 29.21 9.24
C GLY A 5 3.42 29.82 8.77
N LYS A 6 3.29 31.15 8.85
CA LYS A 6 2.05 31.89 8.60
C LYS A 6 1.33 31.44 7.32
N ILE A 7 2.06 31.21 6.23
CA ILE A 7 1.47 30.81 4.94
C ILE A 7 0.73 29.46 5.06
N ARG A 8 1.37 28.44 5.64
CA ARG A 8 0.76 27.11 5.79
C ARG A 8 -0.39 27.10 6.79
N THR A 9 -0.26 27.85 7.89
CA THR A 9 -1.30 27.97 8.92
C THR A 9 -2.56 28.64 8.36
N GLU A 10 -2.42 29.78 7.67
CA GLU A 10 -3.57 30.49 7.09
C GLU A 10 -4.21 29.71 5.94
N ALA A 11 -3.41 29.05 5.10
CA ALA A 11 -3.92 28.14 4.08
C ALA A 11 -4.70 26.96 4.70
N GLY A 12 -4.26 26.44 5.84
CA GLY A 12 -4.97 25.37 6.56
C GLY A 12 -6.38 25.79 6.98
N LYS A 13 -6.57 27.04 7.40
CA LYS A 13 -7.91 27.58 7.72
C LYS A 13 -8.81 27.64 6.49
N ILE A 14 -8.27 28.07 5.35
CA ILE A 14 -9.01 28.07 4.07
C ILE A 14 -9.42 26.64 3.72
N LEU A 15 -8.48 25.69 3.71
CA LEU A 15 -8.78 24.30 3.38
C LEU A 15 -9.82 23.68 4.32
N THR A 16 -9.77 23.98 5.62
CA THR A 16 -10.76 23.48 6.59
C THR A 16 -12.15 24.04 6.35
N ARG A 17 -12.26 25.30 5.94
CA ARG A 17 -13.54 25.94 5.62
C ARG A 17 -14.16 25.39 4.34
N GLU A 18 -13.35 25.18 3.32
CA GLU A 18 -13.81 24.83 1.97
C GLU A 18 -13.98 23.32 1.75
N LEU A 19 -13.18 22.49 2.42
CA LEU A 19 -13.18 21.04 2.21
C LEU A 19 -14.00 20.31 3.27
N LYS A 20 -15.03 19.59 2.81
CA LYS A 20 -15.91 18.79 3.65
C LYS A 20 -15.13 17.71 4.42
N GLY A 21 -15.35 17.65 5.74
CA GLY A 21 -14.80 16.59 6.60
C GLY A 21 -13.32 16.75 6.97
N ARG A 22 -12.66 17.84 6.56
CA ARG A 22 -11.28 18.13 6.94
C ARG A 22 -11.23 18.68 8.38
N PRO A 23 -10.43 18.11 9.30
CA PRO A 23 -10.25 18.70 10.64
C PRO A 23 -9.35 19.95 10.60
N THR A 24 -9.29 20.69 11.71
CA THR A 24 -8.50 21.91 11.83
C THR A 24 -7.02 21.60 12.09
N PHE A 25 -6.17 21.81 11.08
CA PHE A 25 -4.71 21.78 11.19
C PHE A 25 -4.08 22.56 10.02
N GLU A 26 -2.74 22.74 10.04
CA GLU A 26 -1.98 23.38 8.96
C GLU A 26 -2.28 22.75 7.58
N ALA A 27 -2.09 23.52 6.50
CA ALA A 27 -2.25 22.97 5.15
C ALA A 27 -1.34 21.76 4.91
N ASP A 28 -1.93 20.72 4.33
CA ASP A 28 -1.28 19.52 3.82
C ASP A 28 -1.43 19.44 2.29
N ASP A 29 -0.53 18.69 1.66
CA ASP A 29 -0.46 18.51 0.22
C ASP A 29 -1.68 17.78 -0.34
N GLN A 30 -2.23 16.78 0.37
CA GLN A 30 -3.45 16.08 -0.05
C GLN A 30 -4.65 17.03 -0.15
N SER A 31 -4.90 17.82 0.90
CA SER A 31 -5.98 18.81 0.91
C SER A 31 -5.75 19.92 -0.12
N ALA A 32 -4.51 20.38 -0.28
CA ALA A 32 -4.18 21.38 -1.30
C ALA A 32 -4.43 20.86 -2.72
N MET A 33 -4.17 19.58 -3.00
CA MET A 33 -4.48 18.94 -4.27
C MET A 33 -5.99 18.87 -4.51
N VAL A 34 -6.77 18.43 -3.52
CA VAL A 34 -8.25 18.40 -3.63
C VAL A 34 -8.78 19.80 -3.92
N TYR A 35 -8.29 20.81 -3.20
CA TYR A 35 -8.70 22.20 -3.40
C TYR A 35 -8.34 22.71 -4.81
N LEU A 36 -7.13 22.44 -5.30
CA LEU A 36 -6.69 22.82 -6.65
C LEU A 36 -7.58 22.19 -7.72
N LEU A 37 -7.80 20.88 -7.66
CA LEU A 37 -8.58 20.17 -8.68
C LEU A 37 -10.07 20.52 -8.64
N ALA A 38 -10.61 20.84 -7.46
CA ALA A 38 -11.99 21.27 -7.33
C ALA A 38 -12.21 22.70 -7.85
N THR A 39 -11.28 23.62 -7.57
CA THR A 39 -11.44 25.05 -7.93
C THR A 39 -10.94 25.38 -9.34
N GLU A 40 -9.98 24.63 -9.88
CA GLU A 40 -9.40 24.85 -11.22
C GLU A 40 -9.63 23.64 -12.16
N ARG A 41 -10.76 22.94 -12.03
CA ARG A 41 -11.05 21.71 -12.80
C ARG A 41 -10.89 21.88 -14.32
N ALA A 42 -11.36 22.99 -14.89
CA ALA A 42 -11.28 23.24 -16.33
C ALA A 42 -9.83 23.32 -16.85
N LYS A 43 -8.87 23.62 -15.98
CA LYS A 43 -7.46 23.75 -16.33
C LYS A 43 -6.70 22.43 -16.18
N TRP A 44 -7.03 21.63 -15.17
CA TRP A 44 -6.23 20.45 -14.79
C TRP A 44 -6.94 19.12 -15.01
N GLY A 45 -8.27 19.10 -14.97
CA GLY A 45 -9.07 17.88 -14.84
C GLY A 45 -8.87 16.87 -15.97
N ASP A 46 -8.74 17.34 -17.22
CA ASP A 46 -8.64 16.45 -18.38
C ASP A 46 -7.34 15.63 -18.44
N LYS A 47 -6.36 15.97 -17.59
CA LYS A 47 -5.08 15.26 -17.45
C LYS A 47 -4.96 14.50 -16.14
N VAL A 48 -6.01 14.48 -15.31
CA VAL A 48 -6.03 13.76 -14.05
C VAL A 48 -6.99 12.59 -14.14
N TYR A 49 -6.47 11.38 -13.90
CA TYR A 49 -7.28 10.18 -13.73
C TYR A 49 -7.40 9.85 -12.24
N LEU A 50 -8.63 9.82 -11.72
CA LEU A 50 -8.92 9.42 -10.34
C LEU A 50 -9.23 7.92 -10.31
N GLU A 51 -8.21 7.11 -10.01
CA GLU A 51 -8.32 5.66 -9.96
C GLU A 51 -9.13 5.18 -8.74
N SER A 52 -10.00 4.18 -8.96
CA SER A 52 -10.80 3.53 -7.91
C SER A 52 -11.07 2.05 -8.17
N ALA A 53 -10.61 1.49 -9.29
CA ALA A 53 -10.78 0.08 -9.65
C ALA A 53 -9.84 -0.85 -8.88
N TYR A 54 -8.71 -0.34 -8.38
CA TYR A 54 -7.78 -1.06 -7.53
C TYR A 54 -7.21 -0.14 -6.46
N TYR A 55 -6.66 -0.70 -5.38
CA TYR A 55 -6.07 0.06 -4.28
C TYR A 55 -4.68 0.56 -4.61
N LEU A 56 -4.60 1.56 -5.52
CA LEU A 56 -3.41 2.40 -5.66
C LEU A 56 -3.08 3.11 -4.33
N HIS A 57 -4.11 3.41 -3.56
CA HIS A 57 -4.06 3.78 -2.15
C HIS A 57 -5.17 3.03 -1.41
N GLY A 58 -4.81 2.08 -0.54
CA GLY A 58 -5.77 1.34 0.28
C GLY A 58 -5.72 1.74 1.76
N TYR A 59 -6.84 2.19 2.32
CA TYR A 59 -6.93 2.53 3.73
C TYR A 59 -6.80 1.27 4.60
N TRP A 60 -5.73 1.20 5.40
CA TRP A 60 -5.41 0.01 6.19
C TRP A 60 -6.55 -0.48 7.10
N GLY A 61 -7.33 0.44 7.68
CA GLY A 61 -8.36 0.13 8.67
C GLY A 61 -9.52 -0.73 8.15
N ILE A 62 -9.70 -0.85 6.83
CA ILE A 62 -10.71 -1.73 6.20
C ILE A 62 -10.09 -2.97 5.53
N LEU A 63 -8.76 -3.07 5.49
CA LEU A 63 -8.02 -4.10 4.75
C LEU A 63 -7.37 -5.13 5.66
N VAL A 64 -6.64 -4.68 6.69
CA VAL A 64 -5.69 -5.56 7.43
C VAL A 64 -6.36 -6.69 8.21
N ASP A 65 -7.63 -6.52 8.56
CA ASP A 65 -8.44 -7.50 9.28
C ASP A 65 -9.06 -8.55 8.32
N LYS A 66 -8.92 -8.37 6.99
CA LYS A 66 -9.41 -9.28 5.95
C LYS A 66 -8.31 -10.15 5.31
N TYR A 67 -7.04 -9.99 5.69
CA TYR A 67 -5.95 -10.71 5.01
C TYR A 67 -6.08 -12.23 5.05
N GLU A 68 -6.54 -12.80 6.16
CA GLU A 68 -6.79 -14.24 6.25
C GLU A 68 -7.88 -14.69 5.27
N GLU A 69 -8.96 -13.92 5.14
CA GLU A 69 -10.01 -14.18 4.14
C GLU A 69 -9.46 -14.08 2.71
N MET A 70 -8.60 -13.10 2.45
CA MET A 70 -7.98 -12.92 1.12
C MET A 70 -7.08 -14.11 0.75
N ILE A 71 -6.30 -14.62 1.70
CA ILE A 71 -5.45 -15.82 1.51
C ILE A 71 -6.31 -17.05 1.22
N GLU A 72 -7.46 -17.18 1.87
CA GLU A 72 -8.34 -18.35 1.72
C GLU A 72 -9.11 -18.34 0.39
N LYS A 73 -9.61 -17.17 -0.04
CA LYS A 73 -10.58 -17.07 -1.14
C LYS A 73 -10.01 -16.56 -2.45
N TYR A 74 -8.89 -15.84 -2.41
CA TYR A 74 -8.35 -15.11 -3.55
C TYR A 74 -6.87 -15.41 -3.76
N HIS A 75 -6.25 -14.69 -4.69
CA HIS A 75 -4.84 -14.81 -5.03
C HIS A 75 -4.26 -13.44 -5.40
N PRO A 76 -2.92 -13.26 -5.31
CA PRO A 76 -2.26 -12.04 -5.74
C PRO A 76 -2.44 -11.75 -7.23
N GLY A 77 -2.37 -10.47 -7.60
CA GLY A 77 -2.51 -9.98 -8.98
C GLY A 77 -3.80 -9.21 -9.27
N LEU A 78 -4.75 -9.17 -8.32
CA LEU A 78 -6.04 -8.46 -8.48
C LEU A 78 -5.92 -6.96 -8.17
N GLY A 79 -5.20 -6.59 -7.11
CA GLY A 79 -4.92 -5.20 -6.73
C GLY A 79 -6.05 -4.48 -5.97
N ASP A 80 -7.26 -5.04 -5.91
CA ASP A 80 -8.47 -4.47 -5.33
C ASP A 80 -8.82 -5.06 -3.94
N ASP A 81 -10.10 -5.05 -3.55
CA ASP A 81 -10.58 -5.57 -2.26
C ASP A 81 -10.41 -7.08 -2.07
N ARG A 82 -10.09 -7.80 -3.13
CA ARG A 82 -9.79 -9.23 -3.08
C ARG A 82 -8.30 -9.48 -2.79
N TRP A 83 -7.42 -8.57 -3.23
CA TRP A 83 -5.99 -8.60 -2.90
C TRP A 83 -5.35 -7.21 -3.10
N PRO A 84 -5.24 -6.37 -2.06
CA PRO A 84 -4.93 -4.95 -2.23
C PRO A 84 -3.49 -4.74 -2.71
N LEU A 85 -3.31 -3.89 -3.72
CA LEU A 85 -1.98 -3.51 -4.20
C LEU A 85 -1.19 -2.73 -3.13
N VAL A 86 -1.83 -1.75 -2.49
CA VAL A 86 -1.22 -0.93 -1.44
C VAL A 86 -2.08 -0.98 -0.17
N THR A 87 -1.44 -1.27 0.96
CA THR A 87 -2.01 -1.01 2.29
C THR A 87 -1.29 0.18 2.92
N HIS A 88 -1.96 1.34 2.96
CA HIS A 88 -1.41 2.58 3.48
C HIS A 88 -1.90 2.86 4.90
N PHE A 89 -0.96 2.88 5.85
CA PHE A 89 -1.17 3.16 7.27
C PHE A 89 -1.29 4.66 7.59
N VAL A 90 -2.21 5.35 6.92
CA VAL A 90 -2.55 6.74 7.23
C VAL A 90 -2.92 6.88 8.71
N GLY A 91 -2.41 7.94 9.35
CA GLY A 91 -2.63 8.26 10.76
C GLY A 91 -1.77 7.48 11.78
N CYS A 92 -1.08 6.39 11.41
CA CYS A 92 -0.34 5.57 12.38
C CYS A 92 0.94 6.21 12.95
N LYS A 93 1.62 7.06 12.17
CA LYS A 93 2.81 7.85 12.57
C LYS A 93 3.85 7.08 13.44
N PRO A 94 4.35 5.90 13.03
CA PRO A 94 5.20 5.04 13.88
C PRO A 94 6.56 5.66 14.25
N CYS A 95 7.04 6.64 13.47
CA CYS A 95 8.26 7.41 13.77
C CYS A 95 7.97 8.68 14.60
N GLY A 96 6.73 9.16 14.61
CA GLY A 96 6.31 10.37 15.31
C GLY A 96 5.80 10.08 16.73
N LYS A 97 5.28 11.12 17.40
CA LYS A 97 4.77 11.03 18.78
C LYS A 97 3.24 11.07 18.91
N PHE A 98 2.52 11.52 17.89
CA PHE A 98 1.07 11.71 17.92
C PHE A 98 0.44 11.13 16.66
N GLY A 99 0.01 9.86 16.73
CA GLY A 99 -0.79 9.21 15.71
C GLY A 99 -2.28 9.31 16.02
N ASP A 100 -3.11 9.19 14.99
CA ASP A 100 -4.58 9.20 15.11
C ASP A 100 -5.14 7.86 15.62
N TYR A 101 -4.29 6.83 15.66
CA TYR A 101 -4.65 5.46 16.07
C TYR A 101 -3.69 4.95 17.16
N PRO A 102 -4.13 3.98 17.99
CA PRO A 102 -3.26 3.34 18.98
C PRO A 102 -2.01 2.73 18.32
N VAL A 103 -0.82 3.17 18.78
CA VAL A 103 0.47 2.78 18.19
C VAL A 103 0.67 1.27 18.16
N GLU A 104 0.23 0.56 19.20
CA GLU A 104 0.35 -0.90 19.27
C GLU A 104 -0.44 -1.61 18.16
N ARG A 105 -1.68 -1.17 17.90
CA ARG A 105 -2.49 -1.72 16.80
C ARG A 105 -1.83 -1.42 15.46
N CYS A 106 -1.34 -0.20 15.27
CA CYS A 106 -0.63 0.19 14.06
C CYS A 106 0.58 -0.70 13.79
N LEU A 107 1.49 -0.84 14.75
CA LEU A 107 2.70 -1.66 14.59
C LEU A 107 2.36 -3.13 14.34
N LYS A 108 1.43 -3.70 15.12
CA LYS A 108 0.98 -5.09 14.94
C LYS A 108 0.38 -5.33 13.54
N GLN A 109 -0.36 -4.37 13.02
CA GLN A 109 -0.99 -4.51 11.70
C GLN A 109 0.00 -4.20 10.56
N MET A 110 0.99 -3.34 10.80
CA MET A 110 2.14 -3.16 9.89
C MET A 110 2.95 -4.45 9.76
N ASP A 111 3.23 -5.15 10.87
CA ASP A 111 3.90 -6.45 10.85
C ASP A 111 3.12 -7.47 10.02
N ARG A 112 1.79 -7.49 10.17
CA ARG A 112 0.89 -8.36 9.40
C ARG A 112 0.89 -8.02 7.91
N ALA A 113 0.77 -6.74 7.56
CA ALA A 113 0.81 -6.28 6.17
C ALA A 113 2.16 -6.56 5.53
N PHE A 114 3.26 -6.38 6.26
CA PHE A 114 4.59 -6.77 5.82
C PHE A 114 4.65 -8.26 5.52
N ASN A 115 4.25 -9.13 6.47
CA ASN A 115 4.28 -10.57 6.26
C ASN A 115 3.31 -11.06 5.18
N PHE A 116 2.18 -10.36 4.94
CA PHE A 116 1.24 -10.64 3.86
C PHE A 116 1.89 -10.42 2.49
N GLY A 117 2.65 -9.33 2.35
CA GLY A 117 3.50 -9.07 1.19
C GLY A 117 4.68 -10.05 1.09
N ASP A 118 5.44 -10.20 2.17
CA ASP A 118 6.68 -10.98 2.20
C ASP A 118 6.45 -12.47 1.95
N ASN A 119 5.29 -13.00 2.34
CA ASN A 119 4.88 -14.36 1.96
C ASN A 119 4.92 -14.61 0.45
N GLN A 120 4.53 -13.63 -0.37
CA GLN A 120 4.56 -13.75 -1.84
C GLN A 120 6.00 -13.82 -2.37
N ILE A 121 6.95 -13.20 -1.66
CA ILE A 121 8.38 -13.27 -1.98
C ILE A 121 9.00 -14.58 -1.49
N LEU A 122 8.74 -14.96 -0.24
CA LEU A 122 9.29 -16.18 0.37
C LEU A 122 8.83 -17.46 -0.34
N GLN A 123 7.60 -17.48 -0.87
CA GLN A 123 7.06 -18.63 -1.59
C GLN A 123 7.87 -18.99 -2.83
N ILE A 124 8.46 -17.99 -3.51
CA ILE A 124 9.38 -18.19 -4.64
C ILE A 124 10.53 -19.12 -4.21
N TYR A 125 11.04 -18.92 -3.00
CA TYR A 125 12.17 -19.65 -2.43
C TYR A 125 11.77 -20.86 -1.56
N GLY A 126 10.48 -21.22 -1.52
CA GLY A 126 10.00 -22.40 -0.79
C GLY A 126 9.80 -22.18 0.71
N PHE A 127 9.51 -20.94 1.12
CA PHE A 127 9.21 -20.58 2.51
C PHE A 127 7.91 -19.79 2.63
N THR A 128 7.38 -19.72 3.86
CA THR A 128 6.28 -18.83 4.24
C THR A 128 6.39 -18.52 5.74
N HIS A 129 5.90 -17.38 6.18
CA HIS A 129 5.72 -17.07 7.59
C HIS A 129 4.84 -18.12 8.29
N LYS A 130 5.13 -18.42 9.56
CA LYS A 130 4.31 -19.36 10.35
C LYS A 130 2.87 -18.88 10.51
N SER A 131 2.69 -17.57 10.62
CA SER A 131 1.42 -16.84 10.57
C SER A 131 1.73 -15.37 10.22
N LEU A 132 0.72 -14.58 9.84
CA LEU A 132 0.93 -13.15 9.55
C LEU A 132 1.43 -12.35 10.75
N GLY A 133 1.28 -12.85 11.99
CA GLY A 133 1.81 -12.22 13.19
C GLY A 133 3.20 -12.71 13.60
N SER A 134 3.86 -13.59 12.82
CA SER A 134 5.11 -14.21 13.22
C SER A 134 6.26 -13.85 12.29
N ARG A 135 7.36 -13.35 12.87
CA ARG A 135 8.64 -13.18 12.14
C ARG A 135 9.31 -14.49 11.72
N ARG A 136 8.86 -15.63 12.24
CA ARG A 136 9.46 -16.94 11.95
C ARG A 136 8.85 -17.52 10.68
N VAL A 137 9.69 -18.14 9.87
CA VAL A 137 9.27 -18.84 8.64
C VAL A 137 9.25 -20.35 8.83
N LYS A 138 8.58 -21.04 7.92
CA LYS A 138 8.57 -22.50 7.73
C LYS A 138 8.73 -22.81 6.25
N ARG A 139 9.25 -23.99 5.93
CA ARG A 139 9.36 -24.48 4.55
C ARG A 139 7.98 -24.83 4.01
N THR A 140 7.75 -24.54 2.73
CA THR A 140 6.54 -24.96 1.99
C THR A 140 6.78 -26.21 1.15
N ARG A 141 8.04 -26.60 0.95
CA ARG A 141 8.46 -27.81 0.22
C ARG A 141 9.78 -28.36 0.75
N ASN A 142 10.06 -29.63 0.43
CA ASN A 142 11.36 -30.25 0.69
C ASN A 142 12.43 -29.67 -0.25
N GLU A 143 13.70 -29.81 0.15
CA GLU A 143 14.82 -29.49 -0.74
C GLU A 143 14.89 -30.48 -1.90
N THR A 144 15.49 -30.03 -3.00
CA THR A 144 15.66 -30.83 -4.21
C THR A 144 17.00 -30.52 -4.84
N ASP A 145 17.63 -31.55 -5.39
CA ASP A 145 18.86 -31.42 -6.18
C ASP A 145 18.57 -30.85 -7.59
N ASN A 146 17.30 -30.64 -7.95
CA ASN A 146 16.85 -30.11 -9.23
C ASN A 146 16.08 -28.78 -9.10
N PRO A 147 16.69 -27.72 -8.53
CA PRO A 147 15.97 -26.49 -8.18
C PRO A 147 15.35 -25.75 -9.37
N LEU A 148 15.94 -25.89 -10.57
CA LEU A 148 15.44 -25.24 -11.80
C LEU A 148 14.18 -25.87 -12.37
N GLN A 149 13.84 -27.10 -11.97
CA GLN A 149 12.59 -27.75 -12.37
C GLN A 149 11.40 -27.25 -11.54
N VAL A 150 11.66 -26.64 -10.38
CA VAL A 150 10.63 -26.07 -9.53
C VAL A 150 10.32 -24.65 -10.02
N LYS A 151 9.14 -24.49 -10.63
CA LYS A 151 8.61 -23.18 -10.98
C LYS A 151 7.87 -22.58 -9.80
N ASP A 152 8.05 -21.29 -9.57
CA ASP A 152 7.21 -20.57 -8.62
C ASP A 152 5.81 -20.37 -9.20
N GLU A 153 4.80 -20.38 -8.32
CA GLU A 153 3.38 -20.42 -8.70
C GLU A 153 2.94 -19.21 -9.55
N LEU A 154 3.55 -18.05 -9.31
CA LEU A 154 3.16 -16.77 -9.90
C LEU A 154 4.10 -16.31 -11.03
N GLY A 155 5.16 -17.08 -11.35
CA GLY A 155 6.14 -16.72 -12.37
C GLY A 155 6.96 -15.45 -12.04
N LEU A 156 7.12 -15.12 -10.77
CA LEU A 156 7.83 -13.94 -10.27
C LEU A 156 9.35 -14.12 -10.21
N LEU A 157 9.89 -15.34 -10.29
CA LEU A 157 11.34 -15.56 -10.34
C LEU A 157 11.95 -15.06 -11.65
N HIS A 158 11.26 -15.29 -12.78
CA HIS A 158 11.66 -14.87 -14.12
C HIS A 158 10.51 -14.17 -14.87
N PRO A 159 10.09 -12.99 -14.41
CA PRO A 159 8.89 -12.35 -14.92
C PRO A 159 9.15 -11.56 -16.21
N SER A 160 8.10 -11.37 -17.01
CA SER A 160 8.17 -10.61 -18.28
C SER A 160 8.62 -9.16 -18.09
N PHE A 161 8.30 -8.53 -16.95
CA PHE A 161 8.70 -7.15 -16.65
C PHE A 161 10.22 -6.98 -16.38
N LYS A 162 10.98 -8.08 -16.31
CA LYS A 162 12.45 -8.08 -16.26
C LYS A 162 13.08 -8.68 -17.52
N ALA A 163 12.30 -9.01 -18.54
CA ALA A 163 12.83 -9.62 -19.76
C ALA A 163 13.77 -8.64 -20.46
N VAL A 164 15.02 -9.06 -20.67
CA VAL A 164 15.99 -8.31 -21.48
C VAL A 164 15.73 -8.66 -22.94
N LYS A 165 15.50 -7.65 -23.78
CA LYS A 165 15.48 -7.84 -25.22
C LYS A 165 16.90 -8.19 -25.68
N VAL A 166 17.15 -9.46 -25.96
CA VAL A 166 18.39 -9.88 -26.61
C VAL A 166 18.28 -9.48 -28.07
N SER A 167 19.07 -8.50 -28.50
CA SER A 167 19.24 -8.22 -29.93
C SER A 167 19.93 -9.42 -30.56
N THR A 168 19.26 -10.10 -31.49
CA THR A 168 19.89 -11.10 -32.35
C THR A 168 20.88 -10.38 -33.26
N SER A 169 22.18 -10.65 -33.06
CA SER A 169 23.23 -10.32 -34.02
C SER A 169 23.12 -11.18 -35.28
#